data_AF-N4UFV7-F1
#
_entry.id   AF-N4UFV7-F1
#
_cell.length_a   1.000
_cell.length_b   1.000
_cell.length_c   1.000
_cell.angle_alpha   90.00
_cell.angle_beta   90.00
_cell.angle_gamma   90.00
#
_symmetry.space_group_name_H-M   'P 1'
#
loop_
_entity.id
_entity.type
_entity.pdbx_description
1 polymer ?
#
loop_
_entity_poly.entity_id
_entity_poly.type
_entity_poly.pdbx_seq_one_letter_code
_entity_poly.pdbx_strand_id
1 'polypeptide(L)'
;MFSLIPVLSLLVVGSHATPFLDARGLASAELPAKLSAIKFDPANKDGVTFHITAAGVDTECYPPAKDIVTSGRVYKCDENPAVTFSYTSDQGKLSVWLSNENGSFAGSAVIPSPAAGEIVFDLASLNV
;
A
#
# COMPACT_ATOMS: atom_id res chain seq x y z
N MET A 1 69.03 -17.66 -40.25
CA MET A 1 68.69 -17.36 -38.84
C MET A 1 67.69 -18.43 -38.41
N PHE A 2 68.08 -19.31 -37.49
CA PHE A 2 67.26 -20.40 -36.92
C PHE A 2 66.42 -19.88 -35.74
N SER A 3 65.16 -20.33 -35.62
CA SER A 3 64.45 -20.64 -34.34
C SER A 3 63.01 -21.10 -34.68
N LEU A 4 62.66 -22.40 -34.59
CA LEU A 4 62.16 -23.16 -33.42
C LEU A 4 60.71 -22.82 -32.97
N ILE A 5 59.89 -23.88 -32.98
CA ILE A 5 58.46 -24.13 -32.67
C ILE A 5 58.25 -24.22 -31.11
N PRO A 6 57.13 -24.65 -30.47
CA PRO A 6 55.64 -24.65 -30.69
C PRO A 6 54.82 -24.19 -29.42
N VAL A 7 53.51 -24.54 -29.36
CA VAL A 7 52.62 -24.81 -28.18
C VAL A 7 51.46 -23.80 -28.05
N LEU A 8 50.25 -24.11 -28.55
CA LEU A 8 49.15 -24.86 -27.90
C LEU A 8 48.51 -24.12 -26.71
N SER A 9 47.28 -23.64 -26.89
CA SER A 9 46.21 -23.70 -25.88
C SER A 9 44.86 -23.68 -26.58
N LEU A 10 44.19 -24.84 -26.57
CA LEU A 10 42.73 -24.91 -26.56
C LEU A 10 42.19 -24.11 -25.36
N LEU A 11 40.94 -23.66 -25.47
CA LEU A 11 39.91 -23.34 -24.46
C LEU A 11 39.09 -22.17 -25.07
N VAL A 12 37.78 -22.11 -25.15
CA VAL A 12 36.67 -22.93 -24.66
C VAL A 12 35.44 -22.47 -25.49
N VAL A 13 34.57 -23.41 -25.86
CA VAL A 13 33.21 -23.09 -26.30
C VAL A 13 32.49 -22.47 -25.11
N GLY A 14 32.13 -21.19 -25.23
CA GLY A 14 31.32 -20.48 -24.25
C GLY A 14 30.25 -19.68 -24.96
N SER A 15 29.19 -20.37 -25.40
CA SER A 15 27.89 -19.73 -25.63
C SER A 15 27.44 -19.09 -24.32
N HIS A 16 27.81 -17.83 -24.10
CA HIS A 16 27.17 -17.03 -23.08
C HIS A 16 25.95 -16.41 -23.73
N ALA A 17 24.85 -17.16 -23.56
CA ALA A 17 23.50 -16.71 -23.69
C ALA A 17 23.37 -15.24 -23.27
N THR A 18 22.65 -14.51 -24.10
CA THR A 18 21.89 -13.32 -23.71
C THR A 18 21.55 -13.37 -22.22
N PRO A 19 21.94 -12.38 -21.39
CA PRO A 19 21.13 -12.11 -20.23
C PRO A 19 19.78 -11.70 -20.83
N PHE A 20 18.87 -12.67 -20.88
CA PHE A 20 17.46 -12.40 -20.88
C PHE A 20 17.27 -11.42 -19.72
N LEU A 21 17.13 -10.14 -20.07
CA LEU A 21 16.61 -9.14 -19.16
C LEU A 21 15.28 -9.74 -18.74
N ASP A 22 15.29 -10.38 -17.57
CA ASP A 22 14.12 -10.81 -16.86
C ASP A 22 13.39 -9.52 -16.49
N ALA A 23 12.63 -9.00 -17.45
CA ALA A 23 11.69 -7.90 -17.28
C ALA A 23 10.44 -8.39 -16.52
N ARG A 24 10.63 -9.34 -15.61
CA ARG A 24 9.64 -9.81 -14.62
C ARG A 24 10.06 -9.32 -13.24
N GLY A 25 10.31 -8.03 -13.13
CA GLY A 25 10.58 -7.40 -11.85
C GLY A 25 10.12 -5.97 -11.87
N LEU A 26 8.99 -5.72 -11.21
CA LEU A 26 8.59 -4.41 -10.70
C LEU A 26 8.03 -3.42 -11.73
N ALA A 27 7.07 -3.88 -12.53
CA ALA A 27 5.89 -3.06 -12.75
C ALA A 27 4.74 -3.69 -11.97
N SER A 28 4.88 -3.73 -10.64
CA SER A 28 3.70 -3.68 -9.80
C SER A 28 3.15 -2.27 -9.97
N ALA A 29 2.46 -2.05 -11.10
CA ALA A 29 1.48 -1.00 -11.18
C ALA A 29 0.37 -1.45 -10.23
N GLU A 30 0.63 -1.33 -8.93
CA GLU A 30 -0.37 -1.48 -7.89
C GLU A 30 -1.49 -0.52 -8.29
N LEU A 31 -2.59 -1.11 -8.77
CA LEU A 31 -3.80 -0.37 -9.04
C LEU A 31 -4.13 0.41 -7.77
N PRO A 32 -4.47 1.70 -7.90
CA PRO A 32 -4.79 2.51 -6.74
C PRO A 32 -5.87 1.80 -5.92
N ALA A 33 -5.56 1.62 -4.65
CA ALA A 33 -6.38 0.88 -3.72
C ALA A 33 -7.60 1.72 -3.32
N LYS A 34 -8.80 1.15 -3.32
CA LYS A 34 -10.05 1.91 -3.18
C LYS A 34 -10.71 1.66 -1.84
N LEU A 35 -11.04 2.74 -1.16
CA LEU A 35 -11.95 2.68 -0.02
C LEU A 35 -13.41 2.60 -0.50
N SER A 36 -14.25 1.73 0.07
CA SER A 36 -15.61 1.50 -0.47
C SER A 36 -16.76 1.82 0.49
N ALA A 37 -16.50 2.16 1.75
CA ALA A 37 -17.54 2.69 2.65
C ALA A 37 -16.93 3.36 3.87
N ILE A 38 -17.43 4.54 4.23
CA ILE A 38 -17.14 5.17 5.53
C ILE A 38 -18.45 5.44 6.23
N LYS A 39 -18.63 4.83 7.39
CA LYS A 39 -19.79 5.03 8.24
C LYS A 39 -19.38 5.86 9.44
N PHE A 40 -19.92 7.06 9.50
CA PHE A 40 -19.92 7.88 10.70
C PHE A 40 -21.19 7.60 11.49
N ASP A 41 -21.04 7.30 12.78
CA ASP A 41 -22.18 7.29 13.67
C ASP A 41 -22.49 8.76 14.08
N PRO A 42 -23.64 9.35 13.71
CA PRO A 42 -23.95 10.72 14.07
C PRO A 42 -24.20 10.91 15.58
N ALA A 43 -24.51 9.84 16.32
CA ALA A 43 -24.64 9.84 17.78
C ALA A 43 -23.29 9.65 18.48
N ASN A 44 -22.34 8.98 17.83
CA ASN A 44 -20.94 8.89 18.24
C ASN A 44 -20.09 9.68 17.23
N LYS A 45 -20.12 11.02 17.33
CA LYS A 45 -19.51 11.99 16.38
C LYS A 45 -18.02 11.75 16.08
N ASP A 46 -17.38 10.93 16.90
CA ASP A 46 -15.97 10.59 16.85
C ASP A 46 -15.75 9.09 16.52
N GLY A 47 -16.81 8.33 16.23
CA GLY A 47 -16.73 6.96 15.77
C GLY A 47 -16.45 6.90 14.26
N VAL A 48 -15.26 6.43 13.89
CA VAL A 48 -14.87 6.22 12.50
C VAL A 48 -14.83 4.72 12.24
N THR A 49 -15.80 4.22 11.48
CA THR A 49 -15.79 2.85 10.94
C THR A 49 -15.77 2.92 9.42
N PHE A 50 -14.87 2.19 8.78
CA PHE A 50 -14.80 2.16 7.32
C PHE A 50 -14.36 0.80 6.80
N HIS A 51 -14.80 0.46 5.60
CA HIS A 51 -14.34 -0.74 4.90
C HIS A 51 -13.23 -0.37 3.91
N ILE A 52 -12.12 -1.10 3.96
CA ILE A 52 -10.97 -0.90 3.07
C ILE A 52 -10.74 -2.15 2.22
N THR A 53 -10.69 -1.95 0.90
CA THR A 53 -10.33 -2.99 -0.07
C THR A 53 -9.09 -2.51 -0.86
N ALA A 54 -7.91 -2.92 -0.39
CA ALA A 54 -6.64 -2.33 -0.83
C ALA A 54 -5.47 -3.30 -0.73
N ALA A 55 -4.66 -3.44 -1.80
CA ALA A 55 -3.40 -4.19 -1.78
C ALA A 55 -3.47 -5.54 -1.05
N GLY A 56 -4.50 -6.35 -1.36
CA GLY A 56 -4.73 -7.67 -0.75
C GLY A 56 -5.42 -7.66 0.62
N VAL A 57 -5.79 -6.49 1.14
CA VAL A 57 -6.61 -6.31 2.34
C VAL A 57 -8.07 -6.09 1.94
N ASP A 58 -8.98 -6.75 2.65
CA ASP A 58 -10.43 -6.53 2.60
C ASP A 58 -10.94 -6.67 4.03
N THR A 59 -11.19 -5.55 4.71
CA THR A 59 -11.46 -5.56 6.15
C THR A 59 -12.20 -4.31 6.62
N GLU A 60 -13.00 -4.46 7.67
CA GLU A 60 -13.62 -3.33 8.36
C GLU A 60 -12.65 -2.78 9.40
N CYS A 61 -12.38 -1.48 9.33
CA CYS A 61 -11.51 -0.78 10.24
C CYS A 61 -12.28 0.12 11.19
N TYR A 62 -11.93 0.00 12.46
CA TYR A 62 -12.44 0.77 13.59
C TYR A 62 -11.32 0.95 14.63
N PRO A 63 -11.41 1.98 15.50
CA PRO A 63 -10.42 2.18 16.55
C PRO A 63 -10.47 1.04 17.59
N PRO A 64 -9.35 0.70 18.27
CA PRO A 64 -9.21 -0.52 19.07
C PRO A 64 -10.24 -0.73 20.17
N ALA A 65 -10.72 0.34 20.79
CA ALA A 65 -11.71 0.27 21.86
C ALA A 65 -13.14 0.56 21.37
N LYS A 66 -13.35 0.68 20.05
CA LYS A 66 -14.58 1.25 19.43
C LYS A 66 -14.97 2.60 20.07
N ASP A 67 -13.96 3.29 20.58
CA ASP A 67 -14.07 4.56 21.28
C ASP A 67 -14.09 5.74 20.30
N ILE A 68 -14.39 6.90 20.87
CA ILE A 68 -14.26 8.23 20.27
C ILE A 68 -12.81 8.43 19.76
N VAL A 69 -12.65 8.67 18.46
CA VAL A 69 -11.38 9.09 17.86
C VAL A 69 -11.07 10.53 18.27
N THR A 70 -9.87 10.74 18.78
CA THR A 70 -9.32 12.06 19.03
C THR A 70 -8.84 12.63 17.69
N SER A 71 -9.30 13.84 17.34
CA SER A 71 -8.92 14.50 16.08
C SER A 71 -7.40 14.51 15.88
N GLY A 72 -6.95 14.10 14.69
CA GLY A 72 -5.55 14.10 14.28
C GLY A 72 -4.69 13.00 14.92
N ARG A 73 -5.25 12.19 15.84
CA ARG A 73 -4.53 11.02 16.39
C ARG A 73 -4.51 9.89 15.37
N VAL A 74 -3.41 9.15 15.34
CA VAL A 74 -3.25 7.95 14.51
C VAL A 74 -3.63 6.72 15.33
N TYR A 75 -4.44 5.86 14.73
CA TYR A 75 -4.94 4.62 15.29
C TYR A 75 -4.52 3.45 14.42
N LYS A 76 -4.27 2.31 15.05
CA LYS A 76 -4.25 1.02 14.36
C LYS A 76 -5.68 0.54 14.19
N CYS A 77 -5.99 0.01 13.02
CA CYS A 77 -7.21 -0.72 12.77
C CYS A 77 -7.19 -2.02 13.60
N ASP A 78 -8.27 -2.26 14.34
CA ASP A 78 -8.34 -3.39 15.28
C ASP A 78 -8.38 -4.74 14.54
N GLU A 79 -9.22 -4.85 13.50
CA GLU A 79 -9.36 -6.06 12.70
C GLU A 79 -8.12 -6.36 11.85
N ASN A 80 -7.40 -5.32 11.41
CA ASN A 80 -6.17 -5.50 10.65
C ASN A 80 -5.09 -4.46 11.02
N PRO A 81 -4.09 -4.82 11.84
CA PRO A 81 -3.07 -3.89 12.32
C PRO A 81 -2.09 -3.41 11.23
N ALA A 82 -2.14 -3.96 10.01
CA ALA A 82 -1.42 -3.43 8.85
C ALA A 82 -2.00 -2.09 8.37
N VAL A 83 -3.26 -1.80 8.72
CA VAL A 83 -3.93 -0.54 8.41
C VAL A 83 -3.83 0.38 9.63
N THR A 84 -3.40 1.62 9.38
CA THR A 84 -3.52 2.72 10.33
C THR A 84 -4.32 3.85 9.71
N PHE A 85 -4.98 4.63 10.55
CA PHE A 85 -5.79 5.74 10.08
C PHE A 85 -5.80 6.89 11.08
N SER A 86 -6.12 8.08 10.59
CA SER A 86 -6.34 9.26 11.39
C SER A 86 -7.52 10.03 10.83
N TYR A 87 -8.36 10.56 11.71
CA TYR A 87 -9.46 11.44 11.33
C TYR A 87 -9.22 12.82 11.94
N THR A 88 -9.21 13.85 11.09
CA THR A 88 -9.10 15.26 11.48
C THR A 88 -10.48 15.88 11.43
N SER A 89 -11.16 15.97 12.58
CA SER A 89 -12.59 16.29 12.65
C SER A 89 -12.92 17.72 12.21
N ASP A 90 -12.04 18.69 12.42
CA ASP A 90 -12.16 20.07 11.94
C ASP A 90 -12.16 20.19 10.41
N GLN A 91 -11.50 19.25 9.73
CA GLN A 91 -11.41 19.18 8.27
C GLN A 91 -12.34 18.13 7.66
N GLY A 92 -12.98 17.30 8.50
CA GLY A 92 -13.64 16.08 8.05
C GLY A 92 -12.71 15.14 7.28
N LYS A 93 -11.39 15.18 7.53
CA LYS A 93 -10.42 14.47 6.69
C LYS A 93 -10.04 13.12 7.29
N LEU A 94 -10.30 12.03 6.56
CA LEU A 94 -9.77 10.71 6.86
C LEU A 94 -8.44 10.53 6.11
N SER A 95 -7.39 10.12 6.81
CA SER A 95 -6.11 9.70 6.24
C SER A 95 -5.87 8.24 6.61
N VAL A 96 -5.43 7.43 5.65
CA VAL A 96 -5.23 5.99 5.81
C VAL A 96 -3.84 5.64 5.29
N TRP A 97 -3.16 4.77 6.03
CA TRP A 97 -1.89 4.16 5.64
C TRP A 97 -2.03 2.64 5.77
N LEU A 98 -1.56 1.91 4.77
CA LEU A 98 -1.53 0.46 4.73
C LEU A 98 -0.09 0.02 4.45
N SER A 99 0.47 -0.81 5.32
CA SER A 99 1.80 -1.40 5.10
C SER A 99 1.74 -2.91 5.33
N ASN A 100 1.95 -3.67 4.27
CA ASN A 100 1.93 -5.14 4.28
C ASN A 100 3.00 -5.71 3.33
N GLU A 101 2.94 -7.02 3.06
CA GLU A 101 3.86 -7.71 2.14
C GLU A 101 3.77 -7.21 0.68
N ASN A 102 2.65 -6.58 0.31
CA ASN A 102 2.43 -6.02 -1.02
C ASN A 102 2.95 -4.58 -1.17
N GLY A 103 3.45 -3.96 -0.10
CA GLY A 103 4.04 -2.62 -0.14
C GLY A 103 3.50 -1.69 0.95
N SER A 104 3.78 -0.40 0.78
CA SER A 104 3.27 0.66 1.64
C SER A 104 2.44 1.64 0.82
N PHE A 105 1.27 2.00 1.33
CA PHE A 105 0.28 2.81 0.64
C PHE A 105 -0.28 3.87 1.57
N ALA A 106 -0.61 5.04 1.03
CA ALA A 106 -1.32 6.06 1.77
C ALA A 106 -2.28 6.86 0.91
N GLY A 107 -3.33 7.37 1.54
CA GLY A 107 -4.30 8.24 0.90
C GLY A 107 -5.10 9.01 1.93
N SER A 108 -5.77 10.06 1.48
CA SER A 108 -6.67 10.83 2.33
C SER A 108 -7.83 11.37 1.53
N ALA A 109 -9.00 11.46 2.16
CA ALA A 109 -10.20 12.05 1.59
C ALA A 109 -10.90 12.93 2.62
N VAL A 110 -11.54 13.99 2.12
CA VAL A 110 -12.50 14.75 2.91
C VAL A 110 -13.83 14.01 2.87
N ILE A 111 -14.37 13.75 4.04
CA ILE A 111 -15.60 13.00 4.25
C ILE A 111 -16.73 14.00 4.47
N PRO A 112 -17.68 14.14 3.53
CA PRO A 112 -18.79 15.06 3.68
C PRO A 112 -19.67 14.63 4.86
N SER A 113 -20.17 15.59 5.64
CA SER A 113 -21.08 15.33 6.76
C SER A 113 -22.52 15.72 6.40
N PRO A 114 -23.52 14.85 6.59
CA PRO A 114 -23.41 13.46 7.05
C PRO A 114 -22.86 12.55 5.94
N ALA A 115 -21.92 11.66 6.30
CA ALA A 115 -21.38 10.68 5.37
C ALA A 115 -22.34 9.49 5.31
N ALA A 116 -23.09 9.39 4.22
CA ALA A 116 -23.91 8.22 3.91
C ALA A 116 -23.51 7.70 2.51
N GLY A 117 -22.98 6.48 2.46
CA GLY A 117 -22.62 5.81 1.21
C GLY A 117 -21.13 5.49 1.06
N GLU A 118 -20.79 5.06 -0.15
CA GLU A 118 -19.43 4.70 -0.56
C GLU A 118 -18.61 5.97 -0.85
N ILE A 119 -17.45 6.11 -0.20
CA ILE A 119 -16.47 7.17 -0.47
C ILE A 119 -15.23 6.52 -1.04
N VAL A 120 -15.08 6.64 -2.36
CA VAL A 120 -13.91 6.12 -3.07
C VAL A 120 -12.80 7.14 -3.05
N PHE A 121 -11.67 6.75 -2.47
CA PHE A 121 -10.39 7.41 -2.70
C PHE A 121 -9.30 6.39 -2.91
N ASP A 122 -8.28 6.82 -3.63
CA ASP A 122 -7.15 6.03 -4.04
C ASP A 122 -6.04 6.09 -2.98
N LEU A 123 -5.52 4.94 -2.55
CA LEU A 123 -4.25 4.87 -1.86
C LEU A 123 -3.13 4.84 -2.90
N ALA A 124 -2.20 5.79 -2.80
CA ALA A 124 -1.00 5.83 -3.62
C ALA A 124 0.10 4.99 -2.98
N SER A 125 0.85 4.26 -3.82
CA SER A 125 2.07 3.57 -3.37
C SER A 125 3.09 4.60 -2.88
N LEU A 126 3.62 4.35 -1.69
CA LEU A 126 4.74 5.08 -1.12
C LEU A 126 5.99 4.37 -1.63
N ASN A 127 6.57 4.84 -2.74
CA ASN A 127 7.92 4.42 -3.13
C ASN A 127 8.89 4.81 -2.01
N VAL A 128 9.24 3.85 -1.15
CA VAL A 128 10.27 4.01 -0.10
C VAL A 128 11.57 3.39 -0.57
#